data_AF-A0A1F6MQM8-F1
#
_entry.id   AF-A0A1F6MQM8-F1
#
_cell.length_a   1.000
_cell.length_b   1.000
_cell.length_c   1.000
_cell.angle_alpha   90.00
_cell.angle_beta   90.00
_cell.angle_gamma   90.00
#
_symmetry.space_group_name_H-M   'P 1'
#
loop_
_entity.id
_entity.type
_entity.pdbx_description
1 polymer ?
#
loop_
_entity_poly.entity_id
_entity_poly.type
_entity_poly.pdbx_seq_one_letter_code
_entity_poly.pdbx_strand_id
1 'polypeptide(L)'
;MLGFKKKKTAEQGEESTMQGGLSPVRVTTIPDIFYGGREPEIYPARKPEEAPQKKPVAAEAPVARRFALLKNKKMLYIGGGVFFLIAIGLISRYYIKQAFPGGAAVREAPTPPAATAPAPPVPVAPPPAAAATTTPEPAPTAPSLEERGPLPLDFPRVVLVDSVDLDADALTDVEEEVFDTDSGTWDTDGDGYYDGQEIVNLYNPKGFAPIRLIDSGLIREYVNPTWQYRVYYPFAWTEGAVDAEANQVLFSAATGDYVEVVAFAMEPGQTFLDWFSANARGQRFTDLVPFSNRFQVDGFRRQDNLVAYFVQNDSVFALIYHPGTTGFISFRHVMIMMVQGFRPTRTSVEIPEQEVLPQPVGTSETTVAPTSSEEVATTTEE
;
A
#
# COMPACT_ATOMS: atom_id res chain seq x y z
N MET A 1 63.64 -66.46 32.90
CA MET A 1 62.18 -66.30 33.13
C MET A 1 61.97 -64.98 33.86
N LEU A 2 60.87 -64.28 33.53
CA LEU A 2 60.42 -62.98 34.02
C LEU A 2 61.17 -61.75 33.48
N GLY A 3 60.44 -60.97 32.67
CA GLY A 3 60.86 -59.64 32.22
C GLY A 3 60.49 -58.55 33.23
N PHE A 4 60.88 -57.31 32.92
CA PHE A 4 60.06 -56.11 33.15
C PHE A 4 60.66 -54.95 32.33
N LYS A 5 59.76 -54.23 31.67
CA LYS A 5 60.01 -53.10 30.76
C LYS A 5 60.79 -51.97 31.45
N LYS A 6 61.89 -51.54 30.83
CA LYS A 6 62.66 -50.34 31.19
C LYS A 6 61.87 -49.07 30.92
N LYS A 7 62.01 -48.10 31.83
CA LYS A 7 61.57 -46.71 31.73
C LYS A 7 62.79 -45.82 31.90
N LYS A 8 62.69 -44.59 31.36
CA LYS A 8 63.61 -43.42 31.48
C LYS A 8 64.89 -43.48 30.61
N THR A 9 65.37 -42.41 29.99
CA THR A 9 64.93 -41.00 29.76
C THR A 9 65.84 -40.48 28.65
N ALA A 10 65.38 -39.59 27.77
CA ALA A 10 66.25 -38.60 27.16
C ALA A 10 65.44 -37.31 26.92
N GLU A 11 65.96 -36.21 27.46
CA GLU A 11 65.47 -34.85 27.31
C GLU A 11 65.32 -34.46 25.82
N GLN A 12 64.22 -33.78 25.50
CA GLN A 12 64.07 -33.01 24.27
C GLN A 12 64.03 -31.54 24.65
N GLY A 13 64.98 -30.79 24.08
CA GLY A 13 64.97 -29.34 24.05
C GLY A 13 63.87 -28.82 23.12
N GLU A 14 63.37 -27.66 23.52
CA GLU A 14 62.43 -26.80 22.80
C GLU A 14 63.04 -26.29 21.49
N GLU A 15 62.26 -26.30 20.41
CA GLU A 15 62.11 -25.10 19.58
C GLU A 15 60.78 -25.12 18.81
N SER A 16 60.08 -24.01 18.99
CA SER A 16 58.81 -23.54 18.44
C SER A 16 58.64 -23.63 16.92
N THR A 17 57.43 -23.95 16.44
CA THR A 17 56.52 -22.99 15.76
C THR A 17 55.14 -23.64 15.54
N MET A 18 54.10 -22.91 15.92
CA MET A 18 52.69 -23.28 15.97
C MET A 18 52.06 -23.47 14.58
N GLN A 19 51.33 -24.57 14.40
CA GLN A 19 50.37 -24.80 13.32
C GLN A 19 48.96 -24.47 13.83
N GLY A 20 48.24 -23.57 13.16
CA GLY A 20 46.86 -23.18 13.52
C GLY A 20 46.02 -22.77 12.32
N GLY A 21 45.18 -23.72 11.86
CA GLY A 21 43.91 -23.61 11.11
C GLY A 21 43.61 -22.41 10.22
N LEU A 22 43.58 -22.63 8.90
CA LEU A 22 42.85 -21.83 7.92
C LEU A 22 41.63 -22.60 7.41
N SER A 23 40.43 -22.02 7.54
CA SER A 23 39.21 -22.45 6.85
C SER A 23 39.15 -21.76 5.48
N PRO A 24 38.93 -22.45 4.35
CA PRO A 24 38.97 -21.82 3.03
C PRO A 24 37.72 -20.98 2.75
N VAL A 25 37.95 -19.71 2.41
CA VAL A 25 36.99 -18.78 1.81
C VAL A 25 36.53 -19.34 0.46
N ARG A 26 35.22 -19.52 0.27
CA ARG A 26 34.65 -19.81 -1.06
C ARG A 26 34.57 -18.51 -1.85
N VAL A 27 35.58 -18.25 -2.68
CA VAL A 27 35.50 -17.25 -3.74
C VAL A 27 34.65 -17.84 -4.86
N THR A 28 33.53 -17.21 -5.17
CA THR A 28 32.69 -17.58 -6.32
C THR A 28 33.25 -16.83 -7.52
N THR A 29 34.06 -17.48 -8.33
CA THR A 29 34.60 -16.90 -9.57
C THR A 29 33.54 -17.00 -10.66
N ILE A 30 33.28 -15.90 -11.37
CA ILE A 30 32.34 -15.84 -12.50
C ILE A 30 32.89 -16.71 -13.65
N PRO A 31 32.07 -17.55 -14.30
CA PRO A 31 32.51 -18.40 -15.40
C PRO A 31 33.00 -17.60 -16.61
N ASP A 32 34.05 -18.11 -17.29
CA ASP A 32 34.78 -17.43 -18.37
C ASP A 32 33.92 -16.98 -19.56
N ILE A 33 32.69 -17.48 -19.69
CA ILE A 33 31.74 -17.06 -20.73
C ILE A 33 31.26 -15.61 -20.57
N PHE A 34 31.47 -15.00 -19.40
CA PHE A 34 31.07 -13.62 -19.09
C PHE A 34 32.18 -12.58 -19.33
N TYR A 35 33.41 -13.00 -19.64
CA TYR A 35 34.48 -12.06 -20.03
C TYR A 35 34.40 -11.83 -21.54
N GLY A 36 33.65 -10.80 -21.93
CA GLY A 36 33.51 -10.38 -23.33
C GLY A 36 34.86 -9.99 -23.95
N GLY A 37 35.23 -10.68 -25.03
CA GLY A 37 36.35 -10.26 -25.89
C GLY A 37 37.11 -11.37 -26.61
N ARG A 38 36.43 -12.24 -27.39
CA ARG A 38 37.02 -13.00 -28.53
C ARG A 38 35.97 -13.21 -29.62
N GLU A 39 36.40 -13.06 -30.87
CA GLU A 39 35.58 -13.08 -32.10
C GLU A 39 34.81 -14.40 -32.33
N PRO A 40 33.68 -14.38 -33.06
CA PRO A 40 32.87 -15.57 -33.33
C PRO A 40 33.52 -16.49 -34.37
N GLU A 41 33.71 -17.78 -34.04
CA GLU A 41 34.00 -18.81 -35.03
C GLU A 41 32.76 -19.09 -35.89
N ILE A 42 32.89 -18.77 -37.18
CA ILE A 42 31.91 -19.09 -38.22
C ILE A 42 31.92 -20.61 -38.45
N TYR A 43 30.88 -21.31 -38.04
CA TYR A 43 30.68 -22.70 -38.43
C TYR A 43 30.33 -22.78 -39.93
N PRO A 44 31.06 -23.55 -40.76
CA PRO A 44 30.68 -23.78 -42.14
C PRO A 44 29.44 -24.69 -42.23
N ALA A 45 28.59 -24.41 -43.21
CA ALA A 45 27.35 -25.14 -43.49
C ALA A 45 27.58 -26.65 -43.64
N ARG A 46 26.82 -27.46 -42.89
CA ARG A 46 26.84 -28.92 -43.00
C ARG A 46 25.97 -29.37 -44.17
N LYS A 47 26.61 -30.08 -45.11
CA LYS A 47 26.02 -30.79 -46.25
C LYS A 47 25.12 -31.95 -45.77
N PRO A 48 24.02 -32.30 -46.47
CA PRO A 48 23.08 -33.31 -45.99
C PRO A 48 23.63 -34.72 -46.22
N GLU A 49 23.62 -35.54 -45.17
CA GLU A 49 24.01 -36.96 -45.20
C GLU A 49 22.86 -37.83 -44.67
N GLU A 50 22.63 -38.95 -45.37
CA GLU A 50 21.47 -39.84 -45.32
C GLU A 50 21.18 -40.49 -43.96
N ALA A 51 19.88 -40.76 -43.76
CA ALA A 51 19.32 -41.36 -42.55
C ALA A 51 19.69 -42.85 -42.38
N PRO A 52 20.07 -43.30 -41.18
CA PRO A 52 20.11 -44.73 -40.86
C PRO A 52 18.78 -45.22 -40.25
N GLN A 53 18.42 -46.43 -40.66
CA GLN A 53 17.17 -47.13 -40.41
C GLN A 53 16.98 -47.58 -38.95
N LYS A 54 15.71 -47.59 -38.51
CA LYS A 54 15.24 -48.00 -37.18
C LYS A 54 15.34 -49.52 -36.96
N LYS A 55 15.71 -49.94 -35.74
CA LYS A 55 15.35 -51.24 -35.15
C LYS A 55 14.55 -51.03 -33.85
N PRO A 56 13.61 -51.94 -33.51
CA PRO A 56 12.54 -51.65 -32.56
C PRO A 56 12.95 -51.95 -31.11
N VAL A 57 12.47 -51.13 -30.17
CA VAL A 57 12.50 -51.42 -28.74
C VAL A 57 11.07 -51.55 -28.23
N ALA A 58 10.88 -52.59 -27.42
CA ALA A 58 9.62 -53.14 -26.93
C ALA A 58 8.79 -52.15 -26.09
N ALA A 59 7.47 -52.34 -26.14
CA ALA A 59 6.47 -51.58 -25.41
C ALA A 59 6.44 -51.95 -23.92
N GLU A 60 6.48 -50.93 -23.05
CA GLU A 60 6.05 -51.03 -21.65
C GLU A 60 4.66 -50.40 -21.49
N ALA A 61 3.81 -51.07 -20.71
CA ALA A 61 2.39 -50.78 -20.50
C ALA A 61 2.15 -49.62 -19.52
N PRO A 62 0.98 -48.94 -19.56
CA PRO A 62 0.72 -47.75 -18.76
C PRO A 62 0.25 -48.09 -17.34
N VAL A 63 0.95 -47.59 -16.32
CA VAL A 63 0.47 -47.59 -14.92
C VAL A 63 -0.39 -46.34 -14.70
N ALA A 64 -1.64 -46.42 -15.14
CA ALA A 64 -2.70 -45.54 -14.66
C ALA A 64 -3.38 -46.22 -13.46
N ARG A 65 -3.14 -45.73 -12.24
CA ARG A 65 -4.01 -46.00 -11.05
C ARG A 65 -3.61 -45.14 -9.84
N ARG A 66 -4.02 -43.88 -9.82
CA ARG A 66 -4.44 -43.17 -8.59
C ARG A 66 -5.58 -42.22 -8.95
N PHE A 67 -6.67 -42.28 -8.18
CA PHE A 67 -7.96 -41.59 -8.35
C PHE A 67 -8.95 -42.22 -9.35
N ALA A 68 -9.40 -43.43 -9.04
CA ALA A 68 -10.68 -43.96 -9.51
C ALA A 68 -11.75 -43.81 -8.40
N LEU A 69 -12.02 -42.59 -7.98
CA LEU A 69 -13.28 -42.22 -7.33
C LEU A 69 -13.77 -40.94 -8.03
N LEU A 70 -15.08 -40.82 -8.21
CA LEU A 70 -15.79 -39.79 -9.01
C LEU A 70 -15.97 -40.11 -10.50
N LYS A 71 -16.65 -41.23 -10.79
CA LYS A 71 -17.28 -41.46 -12.11
C LYS A 71 -18.81 -41.25 -12.12
N ASN A 72 -19.40 -40.77 -11.03
CA ASN A 72 -20.84 -40.49 -10.94
C ASN A 72 -21.09 -39.02 -10.59
N LYS A 73 -21.34 -38.17 -11.60
CA LYS A 73 -21.66 -36.75 -11.43
C LYS A 73 -22.81 -36.52 -10.43
N LYS A 74 -23.78 -37.42 -10.36
CA LYS A 74 -24.91 -37.37 -9.39
C LYS A 74 -24.47 -37.50 -7.92
N MET A 75 -23.43 -38.27 -7.61
CA MET A 75 -22.94 -38.44 -6.23
C MET A 75 -22.07 -37.25 -5.79
N LEU A 76 -21.44 -36.53 -6.73
CA LEU A 76 -20.70 -35.30 -6.45
C LEU A 76 -21.65 -34.16 -6.03
N TYR A 77 -22.82 -34.02 -6.69
CA TYR A 77 -23.83 -33.04 -6.29
C TYR A 77 -24.46 -33.35 -4.93
N ILE A 78 -24.69 -34.63 -4.62
CA ILE A 78 -25.21 -35.03 -3.30
C ILE A 78 -24.17 -34.78 -2.20
N GLY A 79 -22.90 -35.11 -2.44
CA GLY A 79 -21.81 -34.83 -1.49
C GLY A 79 -21.59 -33.33 -1.29
N GLY A 80 -21.62 -32.54 -2.36
CA GLY A 80 -21.51 -31.08 -2.30
C GLY A 80 -22.69 -30.43 -1.58
N GLY A 81 -23.91 -30.89 -1.83
CA GLY A 81 -25.12 -30.39 -1.16
C GLY A 81 -25.12 -30.67 0.35
N VAL A 82 -24.68 -31.87 0.77
CA VAL A 82 -24.57 -32.20 2.19
C VAL A 82 -23.47 -31.37 2.87
N PHE A 83 -22.34 -31.16 2.20
CA PHE A 83 -21.27 -30.30 2.72
C PHE A 83 -21.72 -28.84 2.84
N PHE A 84 -22.47 -28.33 1.85
CA PHE A 84 -23.02 -26.98 1.88
C PHE A 84 -24.04 -26.77 3.02
N LEU A 85 -24.91 -27.75 3.29
CA LEU A 85 -25.83 -27.70 4.41
C LEU A 85 -25.12 -27.74 5.77
N ILE A 86 -24.05 -28.52 5.89
CA ILE A 86 -23.22 -28.54 7.11
C ILE A 86 -22.51 -27.19 7.29
N ALA A 87 -21.96 -26.61 6.22
CA ALA A 87 -21.32 -25.30 6.26
C ALA A 87 -22.30 -24.19 6.67
N ILE A 88 -23.51 -24.17 6.10
CA ILE A 88 -24.56 -23.23 6.49
C ILE A 88 -24.96 -23.43 7.96
N GLY A 89 -25.09 -24.67 8.43
CA GLY A 89 -25.40 -24.97 9.83
C GLY A 89 -24.33 -24.46 10.80
N LEU A 90 -23.05 -24.59 10.43
CA LEU A 90 -21.92 -24.08 11.22
C LEU A 90 -21.84 -22.55 11.22
N ILE A 91 -22.06 -21.91 10.07
CA ILE A 91 -22.11 -20.45 9.92
C ILE A 91 -23.31 -19.88 10.71
N SER A 92 -24.49 -20.49 10.58
CA SER A 92 -25.68 -20.10 11.33
C SER A 92 -25.48 -20.22 12.85
N ARG A 93 -24.83 -21.30 13.32
CA ARG A 93 -24.49 -21.47 14.74
C ARG A 93 -23.48 -20.42 15.23
N TYR A 94 -22.53 -20.01 14.38
CA TYR A 94 -21.58 -18.94 14.70
C TYR A 94 -22.29 -17.60 14.90
N TYR A 95 -23.18 -17.22 13.98
CA TYR A 95 -23.93 -15.97 14.08
C TYR A 95 -24.98 -15.95 15.20
N ILE A 96 -25.66 -17.07 15.50
CA ILE A 96 -26.62 -17.14 16.63
C ILE A 96 -25.90 -16.98 17.98
N LYS A 97 -24.65 -17.48 18.10
CA LYS A 97 -23.83 -17.24 19.29
C LYS A 97 -23.37 -15.79 19.43
N GLN A 98 -23.26 -15.05 18.33
CA GLN A 98 -22.89 -13.62 18.33
C GLN A 98 -24.10 -12.71 18.54
N ALA A 99 -25.28 -13.09 18.05
CA ALA A 99 -26.51 -12.29 18.15
C ALA A 99 -27.25 -12.41 19.49
N PHE A 100 -26.99 -13.45 20.28
CA PHE A 100 -27.58 -13.63 21.61
C PHE A 100 -26.51 -13.92 22.69
N PRO A 101 -25.69 -12.92 23.06
CA PRO A 101 -24.95 -13.00 24.31
C PRO A 101 -25.97 -13.10 25.46
N GLY A 102 -25.90 -14.20 26.21
CA GLY A 102 -26.78 -14.46 27.35
C GLY A 102 -26.68 -13.34 28.39
N GLY A 103 -27.57 -12.37 28.29
CA GLY A 103 -27.75 -11.27 29.24
C GLY A 103 -29.18 -10.78 29.11
N ALA A 104 -30.00 -11.10 30.09
CA ALA A 104 -31.38 -10.63 30.18
C ALA A 104 -31.38 -9.11 30.32
N ALA A 105 -31.67 -8.39 29.23
CA ALA A 105 -31.99 -6.97 29.28
C ALA A 105 -33.44 -6.82 29.77
N VAL A 106 -33.57 -6.35 31.02
CA VAL A 106 -34.84 -5.89 31.59
C VAL A 106 -35.33 -4.72 30.74
N ARG A 107 -36.52 -4.89 30.14
CA ARG A 107 -37.23 -3.81 29.46
C ARG A 107 -37.85 -2.90 30.52
N GLU A 108 -37.32 -1.70 30.69
CA GLU A 108 -38.03 -0.62 31.38
C GLU A 108 -39.14 -0.09 30.46
N ALA A 109 -40.37 -0.05 30.98
CA ALA A 109 -41.54 0.51 30.30
C ALA A 109 -41.58 2.03 30.51
N PRO A 110 -42.13 2.82 29.56
CA PRO A 110 -42.23 4.27 29.71
C PRO A 110 -43.31 4.65 30.73
N THR A 111 -42.94 5.45 31.73
CA THR A 111 -43.85 6.04 32.72
C THR A 111 -44.57 7.28 32.14
N PRO A 112 -45.88 7.49 32.44
CA PRO A 112 -46.60 8.70 32.08
C PRO A 112 -46.22 9.91 32.97
N PRO A 113 -46.44 11.16 32.52
CA PRO A 113 -46.04 12.34 33.26
C PRO A 113 -46.96 12.56 34.49
N ALA A 114 -46.34 12.66 35.67
CA ALA A 114 -47.03 12.95 36.92
C ALA A 114 -47.31 14.46 37.06
N ALA A 115 -48.55 14.76 37.46
CA ALA A 115 -49.10 16.08 37.67
C ALA A 115 -48.41 16.86 38.81
N THR A 116 -48.33 18.17 38.63
CA THR A 116 -47.88 19.17 39.60
C THR A 116 -48.90 19.36 40.74
N ALA A 117 -48.46 19.28 41.99
CA ALA A 117 -49.13 19.82 43.18
C ALA A 117 -48.11 20.05 44.32
N PRO A 118 -48.38 20.94 45.30
CA PRO A 118 -47.44 21.98 45.74
C PRO A 118 -46.56 21.63 46.95
N ALA A 119 -45.52 22.45 47.12
CA ALA A 119 -44.51 22.39 48.18
C ALA A 119 -45.05 22.60 49.61
N PRO A 120 -44.44 21.92 50.61
CA PRO A 120 -44.45 22.33 52.00
C PRO A 120 -43.07 22.85 52.50
N PRO A 121 -43.01 23.49 53.68
CA PRO A 121 -42.15 24.64 53.92
C PRO A 121 -40.76 24.31 54.46
N VAL A 122 -39.87 25.29 54.26
CA VAL A 122 -38.50 25.38 54.77
C VAL A 122 -38.46 25.28 56.31
N PRO A 123 -37.54 24.49 56.89
CA PRO A 123 -37.08 24.71 58.26
C PRO A 123 -35.63 25.19 58.28
N VAL A 124 -35.51 26.44 58.70
CA VAL A 124 -34.47 27.14 59.47
C VAL A 124 -33.25 26.31 59.95
N ALA A 125 -32.05 26.80 59.58
CA ALA A 125 -30.75 26.41 60.12
C ALA A 125 -30.51 26.90 61.57
N PRO A 126 -29.63 26.25 62.35
CA PRO A 126 -28.42 26.93 62.84
C PRO A 126 -27.21 25.96 63.08
N PRO A 127 -26.07 26.40 63.65
CA PRO A 127 -25.01 27.25 63.12
C PRO A 127 -23.64 26.46 63.05
N PRO A 128 -22.49 27.07 62.70
CA PRO A 128 -21.38 26.38 62.03
C PRO A 128 -20.39 25.72 62.99
N ALA A 129 -19.94 24.51 62.64
CA ALA A 129 -18.75 23.90 63.21
C ALA A 129 -17.52 24.26 62.36
N ALA A 130 -16.48 24.67 63.07
CA ALA A 130 -15.24 25.23 62.56
C ALA A 130 -14.31 24.19 61.89
N ALA A 131 -13.44 24.76 61.06
CA ALA A 131 -12.09 24.29 60.71
C ALA A 131 -11.96 23.10 59.75
N ALA A 132 -11.64 23.41 58.50
CA ALA A 132 -10.37 22.99 57.90
C ALA A 132 -10.02 23.94 56.75
N THR A 133 -9.06 24.84 57.00
CA THR A 133 -8.41 25.61 55.94
C THR A 133 -7.45 24.66 55.24
N THR A 134 -7.86 24.05 54.13
CA THR A 134 -6.92 23.43 53.20
C THR A 134 -6.38 24.53 52.31
N THR A 135 -5.13 24.90 52.55
CA THR A 135 -4.26 25.57 51.58
C THR A 135 -4.42 24.90 50.22
N PRO A 136 -4.76 25.63 49.14
CA PRO A 136 -4.67 25.05 47.81
C PRO A 136 -3.19 24.78 47.53
N GLU A 137 -2.85 23.50 47.45
CA GLU A 137 -1.64 23.02 46.81
C GLU A 137 -1.58 23.65 45.41
N PRO A 138 -0.47 24.30 45.01
CA PRO A 138 -0.36 24.82 43.66
C PRO A 138 -0.47 23.61 42.73
N ALA A 139 -1.52 23.60 41.90
CA ALA A 139 -1.66 22.65 40.82
C ALA A 139 -0.31 22.58 40.07
N PRO A 140 0.20 21.39 39.73
CA PRO A 140 1.35 21.31 38.86
C PRO A 140 1.00 22.09 37.60
N THR A 141 1.73 23.17 37.34
CA THR A 141 1.69 23.92 36.10
C THR A 141 1.76 22.89 34.99
N ALA A 142 0.62 22.66 34.30
CA ALA A 142 0.62 21.95 33.05
C ALA A 142 1.66 22.67 32.17
N PRO A 143 2.63 21.96 31.57
CA PRO A 143 3.57 22.61 30.69
C PRO A 143 2.79 23.39 29.64
N SER A 144 3.06 24.69 29.58
CA SER A 144 2.49 25.60 28.59
C SER A 144 2.69 24.99 27.21
N LEU A 145 1.60 24.85 26.47
CA LEU A 145 1.51 24.32 25.11
C LEU A 145 2.04 25.33 24.06
N GLU A 146 3.05 26.13 24.41
CA GLU A 146 3.52 27.26 23.59
C GLU A 146 4.93 27.07 23.02
N GLU A 147 5.51 25.87 23.13
CA GLU A 147 6.81 25.57 22.52
C GLU A 147 6.84 24.20 21.84
N ARG A 148 5.74 23.78 21.21
CA ARG A 148 5.82 22.73 20.20
C ARG A 148 6.38 23.35 18.93
N GLY A 149 7.71 23.33 18.81
CA GLY A 149 8.32 23.20 17.49
C GLY A 149 7.65 22.04 16.72
N PRO A 150 7.76 22.00 15.38
CA PRO A 150 7.08 20.98 14.59
C PRO A 150 7.40 19.58 15.14
N LEU A 151 6.36 18.74 15.24
CA LEU A 151 6.53 17.37 15.74
C LEU A 151 7.65 16.68 14.95
N PRO A 152 8.50 15.88 15.62
CA PRO A 152 9.57 15.17 14.92
C PRO A 152 8.96 14.28 13.84
N LEU A 153 9.52 14.33 12.63
CA LEU A 153 9.11 13.44 11.55
C LEU A 153 9.37 11.99 11.96
N ASP A 154 8.34 11.17 11.90
CA ASP A 154 8.46 9.72 12.01
C ASP A 154 8.48 9.11 10.61
N PHE A 155 9.21 8.01 10.42
CA PHE A 155 9.42 7.45 9.09
C PHE A 155 9.14 5.95 9.05
N PRO A 156 8.46 5.46 7.99
CA PRO A 156 8.29 4.03 7.80
C PRO A 156 9.65 3.36 7.59
N ARG A 157 9.76 2.13 8.11
CA ARG A 157 10.96 1.30 7.97
C ARG A 157 11.15 0.90 6.50
N VAL A 158 12.41 0.83 6.08
CA VAL A 158 12.79 0.57 4.67
C VAL A 158 12.41 -0.85 4.20
N VAL A 159 12.17 -1.79 5.10
CA VAL A 159 11.79 -3.17 4.75
C VAL A 159 10.36 -3.43 5.18
N LEU A 160 9.42 -3.02 4.34
CA LEU A 160 8.03 -3.40 4.43
C LEU A 160 7.65 -4.04 3.09
N VAL A 161 6.93 -5.15 3.16
CA VAL A 161 6.50 -5.92 1.98
C VAL A 161 5.13 -5.39 1.57
N ASP A 162 4.89 -5.25 0.28
CA ASP A 162 3.58 -4.85 -0.24
C ASP A 162 2.52 -5.92 0.07
N SER A 163 1.25 -5.50 0.15
CA SER A 163 0.15 -6.46 0.22
C SER A 163 -0.03 -7.20 -1.11
N VAL A 164 -0.99 -8.13 -1.14
CA VAL A 164 -1.28 -8.93 -2.33
C VAL A 164 -1.71 -8.01 -3.48
N ASP A 165 -1.22 -8.36 -4.67
CA ASP A 165 -1.56 -7.82 -5.98
C ASP A 165 -1.77 -9.09 -6.84
N LEU A 166 -3.03 -9.41 -7.13
CA LEU A 166 -3.44 -10.71 -7.66
C LEU A 166 -3.11 -10.87 -9.16
N ASP A 167 -3.21 -9.81 -9.95
CA ASP A 167 -2.97 -9.81 -11.39
C ASP A 167 -1.60 -9.23 -11.79
N ALA A 168 -0.86 -8.69 -10.82
CA ALA A 168 0.49 -8.16 -10.93
C ALA A 168 0.61 -6.93 -11.84
N ASP A 169 -0.40 -6.07 -11.84
CA ASP A 169 -0.47 -4.83 -12.61
C ASP A 169 0.18 -3.61 -11.90
N ALA A 170 0.72 -3.84 -10.69
CA ALA A 170 1.22 -2.82 -9.78
C ALA A 170 0.10 -1.97 -9.16
N LEU A 171 -1.02 -2.59 -8.79
CA LEU A 171 -1.99 -2.06 -7.84
C LEU A 171 -2.33 -3.19 -6.86
N THR A 172 -2.24 -2.93 -5.55
CA THR A 172 -2.58 -4.00 -4.60
C THR A 172 -4.09 -4.21 -4.56
N ASP A 173 -4.57 -5.42 -4.21
CA ASP A 173 -6.01 -5.74 -4.12
C ASP A 173 -6.80 -4.74 -3.24
N VAL A 174 -6.13 -4.15 -2.24
CA VAL A 174 -6.71 -3.15 -1.35
C VAL A 174 -6.76 -1.76 -1.98
N GLU A 175 -5.80 -1.42 -2.84
CA GLU A 175 -5.84 -0.19 -3.64
C GLU A 175 -6.92 -0.27 -4.71
N GLU A 176 -7.14 -1.44 -5.27
CA GLU A 176 -8.18 -1.66 -6.27
C GLU A 176 -9.59 -1.43 -5.70
N GLU A 177 -9.84 -1.83 -4.46
CA GLU A 177 -11.08 -1.47 -3.74
C GLU A 177 -11.23 0.05 -3.59
N VAL A 178 -10.13 0.81 -3.48
CA VAL A 178 -10.17 2.28 -3.36
C VAL A 178 -10.46 2.96 -4.70
N PHE A 179 -10.01 2.37 -5.81
CA PHE A 179 -10.19 2.92 -7.16
C PHE A 179 -11.32 2.24 -7.95
N ASP A 180 -12.06 1.33 -7.30
CA ASP A 180 -13.14 0.51 -7.86
C ASP A 180 -12.71 -0.33 -9.09
N THR A 181 -11.45 -0.75 -9.18
CA THR A 181 -10.91 -1.63 -10.25
C THR A 181 -11.12 -3.12 -9.92
N ASP A 182 -10.85 -4.03 -10.86
CA ASP A 182 -11.02 -5.48 -10.68
C ASP A 182 -9.69 -6.20 -10.51
N SER A 183 -9.42 -6.70 -9.29
CA SER A 183 -8.22 -7.45 -8.90
C SER A 183 -7.91 -8.71 -9.71
N GLY A 184 -8.85 -9.18 -10.51
CA GLY A 184 -8.62 -10.29 -11.42
C GLY A 184 -8.05 -9.87 -12.77
N THR A 185 -7.96 -8.58 -13.09
CA THR A 185 -7.72 -8.05 -14.43
C THR A 185 -6.79 -6.84 -14.43
N TRP A 186 -5.63 -7.00 -15.05
CA TRP A 186 -4.59 -5.97 -15.10
C TRP A 186 -4.98 -4.64 -15.78
N ASP A 187 -6.12 -4.62 -16.49
CA ASP A 187 -6.67 -3.50 -17.25
C ASP A 187 -8.20 -3.60 -17.13
N THR A 188 -8.77 -2.82 -16.22
CA THR A 188 -10.19 -2.90 -15.85
C THR A 188 -11.09 -2.36 -16.96
N ASP A 189 -10.65 -1.34 -17.71
CA ASP A 189 -11.48 -0.67 -18.73
C ASP A 189 -11.23 -1.12 -20.17
N GLY A 190 -10.17 -1.90 -20.39
CA GLY A 190 -9.83 -2.54 -21.66
C GLY A 190 -9.21 -1.60 -22.69
N ASP A 191 -8.59 -0.51 -22.26
CA ASP A 191 -7.95 0.47 -23.15
C ASP A 191 -6.48 0.16 -23.46
N GLY A 192 -5.90 -0.83 -22.77
CA GLY A 192 -4.54 -1.33 -22.96
C GLY A 192 -3.50 -0.73 -22.02
N TYR A 193 -3.89 0.11 -21.06
CA TYR A 193 -3.04 0.54 -19.95
C TYR A 193 -3.28 -0.29 -18.69
N TYR A 194 -2.24 -0.49 -17.88
CA TYR A 194 -2.37 -1.18 -16.60
C TYR A 194 -3.02 -0.25 -15.56
N ASP A 195 -3.96 -0.73 -14.73
CA ASP A 195 -4.66 0.13 -13.77
C ASP A 195 -3.67 0.86 -12.84
N GLY A 196 -2.68 0.14 -12.32
CA GLY A 196 -1.58 0.70 -11.53
C GLY A 196 -0.78 1.79 -12.25
N GLN A 197 -0.54 1.62 -13.57
CA GLN A 197 0.14 2.64 -14.38
C GLN A 197 -0.69 3.91 -14.52
N GLU A 198 -2.00 3.78 -14.66
CA GLU A 198 -2.90 4.91 -14.82
C GLU A 198 -3.00 5.73 -13.54
N ILE A 199 -3.15 5.06 -12.40
CA ILE A 199 -3.18 5.70 -11.08
C ILE A 199 -1.93 6.56 -10.84
N VAL A 200 -0.73 6.02 -11.10
CA VAL A 200 0.51 6.79 -10.89
C VAL A 200 0.69 7.92 -11.92
N ASN A 201 0.04 7.84 -13.07
CA ASN A 201 0.07 8.89 -14.10
C ASN A 201 -1.09 9.88 -14.02
N LEU A 202 -1.99 9.70 -13.04
CA LEU A 202 -3.19 10.51 -12.79
C LEU A 202 -4.26 10.38 -13.89
N TYR A 203 -4.39 9.19 -14.46
CA TYR A 203 -5.46 8.78 -15.37
C TYR A 203 -6.46 7.85 -14.68
N ASN A 204 -7.64 7.70 -15.30
CA ASN A 204 -8.75 6.96 -14.72
C ASN A 204 -8.75 5.50 -15.18
N PRO A 205 -8.47 4.52 -14.30
CA PRO A 205 -8.36 3.10 -14.68
C PRO A 205 -9.70 2.41 -15.01
N LYS A 206 -10.79 3.16 -14.94
CA LYS A 206 -12.15 2.66 -15.18
C LYS A 206 -12.81 3.30 -16.39
N GLY A 207 -12.12 4.22 -17.01
CA GLY A 207 -12.69 5.06 -18.02
C GLY A 207 -11.72 5.22 -19.16
N PHE A 208 -12.02 4.47 -20.21
CA PHE A 208 -11.27 4.41 -21.46
C PHE A 208 -10.61 5.75 -21.80
N ALA A 209 -9.29 5.74 -22.03
CA ALA A 209 -8.50 6.93 -22.32
C ALA A 209 -9.22 7.93 -23.25
N PRO A 210 -9.12 9.25 -22.99
CA PRO A 210 -8.10 9.93 -22.19
C PRO A 210 -8.62 10.54 -20.86
N ILE A 211 -9.42 9.81 -20.08
CA ILE A 211 -10.05 10.38 -18.87
C ILE A 211 -9.00 10.55 -17.75
N ARG A 212 -8.94 11.75 -17.15
CA ARG A 212 -8.05 12.02 -16.01
C ARG A 212 -8.65 11.51 -14.71
N LEU A 213 -7.79 11.11 -13.78
CA LEU A 213 -8.20 10.59 -12.47
C LEU A 213 -9.03 11.60 -11.67
N ILE A 214 -8.71 12.89 -11.75
CA ILE A 214 -9.46 13.94 -11.03
C ILE A 214 -10.89 14.13 -11.55
N ASP A 215 -11.16 13.74 -12.80
CA ASP A 215 -12.47 13.87 -13.43
C ASP A 215 -13.36 12.63 -13.19
N SER A 216 -12.81 11.53 -12.66
CA SER A 216 -13.55 10.28 -12.41
C SER A 216 -14.40 10.29 -11.13
N GLY A 217 -14.07 11.18 -10.19
CA GLY A 217 -14.67 11.21 -8.84
C GLY A 217 -14.05 10.22 -7.84
N LEU A 218 -13.05 9.42 -8.26
CA LEU A 218 -12.32 8.49 -7.38
C LEU A 218 -11.36 9.21 -6.42
N ILE A 219 -10.92 10.42 -6.77
CA ILE A 219 -10.03 11.25 -5.95
C ILE A 219 -10.62 12.64 -5.72
N ARG A 220 -10.03 13.36 -4.76
CA ARG A 220 -10.33 14.76 -4.45
C ARG A 220 -9.05 15.58 -4.39
N GLU A 221 -9.18 16.89 -4.58
CA GLU A 221 -8.10 17.84 -4.33
C GLU A 221 -8.30 18.49 -2.96
N TYR A 222 -7.31 18.33 -2.08
CA TYR A 222 -7.20 19.10 -0.85
C TYR A 222 -6.39 20.37 -1.10
N VAL A 223 -6.81 21.49 -0.51
CA VAL A 223 -6.07 22.76 -0.51
C VAL A 223 -5.80 23.15 0.93
N ASN A 224 -4.54 23.24 1.31
CA ASN A 224 -4.17 23.63 2.66
C ASN A 224 -4.51 25.12 2.91
N PRO A 225 -5.22 25.47 4.01
CA PRO A 225 -5.66 26.84 4.25
C PRO A 225 -4.52 27.81 4.55
N THR A 226 -3.43 27.33 5.17
CA THR A 226 -2.31 28.18 5.63
C THR A 226 -1.20 28.22 4.59
N TRP A 227 -0.73 27.06 4.18
CA TRP A 227 0.42 26.88 3.30
C TRP A 227 0.07 26.89 1.81
N GLN A 228 -1.23 26.85 1.47
CA GLN A 228 -1.75 26.94 0.10
C GLN A 228 -1.26 25.84 -0.86
N TYR A 229 -0.60 24.79 -0.35
CA TYR A 229 -0.30 23.60 -1.13
C TYR A 229 -1.59 22.85 -1.50
N ARG A 230 -1.49 22.04 -2.56
CA ARG A 230 -2.55 21.20 -3.08
C ARG A 230 -2.06 19.77 -3.16
N VAL A 231 -2.93 18.82 -2.87
CA VAL A 231 -2.61 17.40 -3.00
C VAL A 231 -3.86 16.63 -3.44
N TYR A 232 -3.68 15.69 -4.36
CA TYR A 232 -4.71 14.72 -4.69
C TYR A 232 -4.69 13.61 -3.66
N TYR A 233 -5.86 13.15 -3.25
CA TYR A 233 -6.03 12.04 -2.32
C TYR A 233 -7.29 11.24 -2.65
N PRO A 234 -7.37 9.95 -2.29
CA PRO A 234 -8.54 9.14 -2.61
C PRO A 234 -9.81 9.67 -1.95
N PHE A 235 -10.94 9.61 -2.66
CA PHE A 235 -12.24 10.06 -2.17
C PHE A 235 -12.68 9.28 -0.92
N ALA A 236 -12.33 7.99 -0.84
CA ALA A 236 -12.68 7.11 0.27
C ALA A 236 -11.87 7.42 1.56
N TRP A 237 -10.79 8.20 1.46
CA TRP A 237 -9.94 8.53 2.60
C TRP A 237 -10.44 9.77 3.33
N THR A 238 -10.16 9.84 4.62
CA THR A 238 -10.52 10.99 5.46
C THR A 238 -9.31 11.90 5.67
N GLU A 239 -9.45 13.18 5.35
CA GLU A 239 -8.45 14.20 5.68
C GLU A 239 -8.66 14.83 7.08
N GLY A 240 -7.58 15.22 7.75
CA GLY A 240 -7.65 15.93 9.03
C GLY A 240 -6.36 16.67 9.40
N ALA A 241 -6.47 17.95 9.73
CA ALA A 241 -5.36 18.74 10.26
C ALA A 241 -5.11 18.40 11.75
N VAL A 242 -3.84 18.26 12.12
CA VAL A 242 -3.42 17.92 13.49
C VAL A 242 -3.32 19.16 14.38
N ASP A 243 -3.04 20.32 13.77
CA ASP A 243 -2.89 21.62 14.42
C ASP A 243 -3.76 22.70 13.76
N ALA A 244 -3.98 23.81 14.46
CA ALA A 244 -4.85 24.90 14.00
C ALA A 244 -4.29 25.59 12.75
N GLU A 245 -2.97 25.60 12.61
CA GLU A 245 -2.25 26.18 11.49
C GLU A 245 -2.13 25.20 10.30
N ALA A 246 -2.63 23.96 10.44
CA ALA A 246 -2.55 22.92 9.43
C ALA A 246 -1.12 22.69 8.91
N ASN A 247 -0.13 22.77 9.80
CA ASN A 247 1.26 22.41 9.51
C ASN A 247 1.40 20.91 9.24
N GLN A 248 0.57 20.09 9.89
CA GLN A 248 0.46 18.66 9.63
C GLN A 248 -0.98 18.30 9.27
N VAL A 249 -1.14 17.58 8.15
CA VAL A 249 -2.42 17.05 7.69
C VAL A 249 -2.28 15.56 7.45
N LEU A 250 -3.21 14.77 7.97
CA LEU A 250 -3.29 13.32 7.78
C LEU A 250 -4.37 13.00 6.76
N PHE A 251 -4.07 12.08 5.85
CA PHE A 251 -5.02 11.46 4.93
C PHE A 251 -5.07 9.98 5.29
N SER A 252 -6.19 9.52 5.84
CA SER A 252 -6.29 8.20 6.48
C SER A 252 -7.25 7.28 5.74
N ALA A 253 -6.81 6.05 5.50
CA ALA A 253 -7.65 4.94 5.06
C ALA A 253 -8.48 4.39 6.23
N ALA A 254 -9.61 3.74 5.92
CA ALA A 254 -10.44 3.07 6.92
C ALA A 254 -9.72 1.91 7.64
N THR A 255 -8.66 1.35 7.02
CA THR A 255 -7.82 0.27 7.57
C THR A 255 -6.83 0.75 8.62
N GLY A 256 -6.63 2.07 8.75
CA GLY A 256 -5.69 2.71 9.67
C GLY A 256 -4.35 3.11 9.07
N ASP A 257 -4.08 2.76 7.82
CA ASP A 257 -2.98 3.32 7.02
C ASP A 257 -3.22 4.80 6.77
N TYR A 258 -2.16 5.60 6.72
CA TYR A 258 -2.31 7.02 6.41
C TYR A 258 -1.08 7.59 5.72
N VAL A 259 -1.30 8.66 4.96
CA VAL A 259 -0.23 9.54 4.47
C VAL A 259 -0.32 10.84 5.25
N GLU A 260 0.79 11.25 5.85
CA GLU A 260 0.90 12.58 6.43
C GLU A 260 1.59 13.54 5.46
N VAL A 261 1.14 14.79 5.46
CA VAL A 261 1.78 15.91 4.77
C VAL A 261 2.15 16.94 5.83
N VAL A 262 3.46 17.16 6.00
CA VAL A 262 4.01 18.07 7.01
C VAL A 262 4.75 19.22 6.31
N ALA A 263 4.39 20.45 6.66
CA ALA A 263 4.98 21.67 6.14
C ALA A 263 5.94 22.30 7.14
N PHE A 264 7.11 22.72 6.67
CA PHE A 264 8.15 23.34 7.45
C PHE A 264 8.61 24.64 6.79
N ALA A 265 8.81 25.68 7.58
CA ALA A 265 9.60 26.83 7.17
C ALA A 265 11.09 26.49 7.27
N MET A 266 11.89 26.95 6.31
CA MET A 266 13.34 26.90 6.34
C MET A 266 13.89 28.20 6.90
N GLU A 267 15.07 28.11 7.53
CA GLU A 267 15.80 29.31 7.93
C GLU A 267 16.32 30.05 6.69
N PRO A 268 16.42 31.39 6.71
CA PRO A 268 16.90 32.16 5.56
C PRO A 268 18.27 31.68 5.07
N GLY A 269 18.35 31.23 3.81
CA GLY A 269 19.58 30.74 3.19
C GLY A 269 20.00 29.32 3.60
N GLN A 270 19.19 28.61 4.38
CA GLN A 270 19.40 27.20 4.70
C GLN A 270 19.28 26.34 3.44
N THR A 271 20.19 25.39 3.24
CA THR A 271 20.06 24.43 2.14
C THR A 271 19.10 23.29 2.51
N PHE A 272 18.51 22.64 1.51
CA PHE A 272 17.68 21.45 1.76
C PHE A 272 18.47 20.34 2.48
N LEU A 273 19.76 20.17 2.17
CA LEU A 273 20.60 19.17 2.83
C LEU A 273 20.79 19.48 4.32
N ASP A 274 20.99 20.76 4.68
CA ASP A 274 21.12 21.18 6.07
C ASP A 274 19.80 21.00 6.81
N TRP A 275 18.68 21.39 6.20
CA TRP A 275 17.35 21.16 6.73
C TRP A 275 17.08 19.67 6.93
N PHE A 276 17.41 18.83 5.94
CA PHE A 276 17.21 17.38 6.00
C PHE A 276 18.01 16.76 7.13
N SER A 277 19.27 17.17 7.30
CA SER A 277 20.16 16.67 8.35
C SER A 277 19.66 17.01 9.76
N ALA A 278 18.94 18.14 9.91
CA ALA A 278 18.36 18.57 11.18
C ALA A 278 17.02 17.88 11.51
N ASN A 279 16.16 17.72 10.50
CA ASN A 279 14.75 17.33 10.67
C ASN A 279 14.46 15.84 10.37
N ALA A 280 15.10 15.24 9.37
CA ALA A 280 14.86 13.87 8.94
C ALA A 280 15.76 12.87 9.70
N ARG A 281 15.61 12.80 11.03
CA ARG A 281 16.48 11.98 11.89
C ARG A 281 16.41 10.49 11.51
N GLY A 282 17.57 9.86 11.40
CA GLY A 282 17.68 8.44 11.04
C GLY A 282 17.49 8.12 9.55
N GLN A 283 17.22 9.13 8.72
CA GLN A 283 17.21 9.00 7.27
C GLN A 283 18.58 9.31 6.68
N ARG A 284 18.86 8.79 5.49
CA ARG A 284 20.10 9.07 4.75
C ARG A 284 19.76 9.79 3.46
N PHE A 285 20.47 10.88 3.19
CA PHE A 285 20.26 11.65 1.96
C PHE A 285 20.55 10.84 0.69
N THR A 286 21.46 9.86 0.76
CA THR A 286 21.78 8.94 -0.35
C THR A 286 20.64 8.01 -0.74
N ASP A 287 19.63 7.84 0.12
CA ASP A 287 18.46 7.01 -0.16
C ASP A 287 17.39 7.81 -0.93
N LEU A 288 17.63 9.11 -1.17
CA LEU A 288 16.77 9.99 -1.95
C LEU A 288 17.18 10.04 -3.42
N VAL A 289 16.18 10.12 -4.28
CA VAL A 289 16.31 10.27 -5.74
C VAL A 289 15.56 11.54 -6.15
N PRO A 290 16.20 12.47 -6.89
CA PRO A 290 15.52 13.63 -7.43
C PRO A 290 14.50 13.20 -8.51
N PHE A 291 13.37 13.89 -8.58
CA PHE A 291 12.35 13.65 -9.59
C PHE A 291 11.53 14.91 -9.85
N SER A 292 10.80 14.93 -10.96
CA SER A 292 9.76 15.91 -11.25
C SER A 292 8.43 15.17 -11.35
N ASN A 293 7.38 15.71 -10.74
CA ASN A 293 6.07 15.09 -10.78
C ASN A 293 5.28 15.43 -12.06
N ARG A 294 4.05 14.92 -12.20
CA ARG A 294 3.16 15.18 -13.36
C ARG A 294 2.86 16.67 -13.59
N PHE A 295 2.99 17.50 -12.55
CA PHE A 295 2.84 18.95 -12.62
C PHE A 295 4.17 19.71 -12.78
N GLN A 296 5.25 19.01 -13.13
CA GLN A 296 6.60 19.58 -13.30
C GLN A 296 7.13 20.27 -12.03
N VAL A 297 6.71 19.79 -10.87
CA VAL A 297 7.25 20.21 -9.58
C VAL A 297 8.41 19.30 -9.23
N ASP A 298 9.59 19.90 -9.05
CA ASP A 298 10.78 19.18 -8.63
C ASP A 298 10.74 18.84 -7.15
N GLY A 299 11.28 17.67 -6.81
CA GLY A 299 11.37 17.20 -5.45
C GLY A 299 12.35 16.03 -5.30
N PHE A 300 12.37 15.46 -4.11
CA PHE A 300 13.13 14.27 -3.77
C PHE A 300 12.19 13.20 -3.26
N ARG A 301 12.38 11.95 -3.68
CA ARG A 301 11.64 10.81 -3.14
C ARG A 301 12.61 9.76 -2.62
N ARG A 302 12.25 9.05 -1.57
CA ARG A 302 13.00 7.89 -1.12
C ARG A 302 12.83 6.74 -2.11
N GLN A 303 13.86 5.90 -2.27
CA GLN A 303 13.87 4.81 -3.27
C GLN A 303 12.69 3.82 -3.16
N ASP A 304 12.08 3.70 -1.99
CA ASP A 304 10.92 2.83 -1.72
C ASP A 304 9.56 3.49 -2.00
N ASN A 305 9.54 4.75 -2.45
CA ASN A 305 8.33 5.53 -2.73
C ASN A 305 7.40 5.79 -1.54
N LEU A 306 7.86 5.62 -0.30
CA LEU A 306 7.04 5.86 0.89
C LEU A 306 7.24 7.25 1.50
N VAL A 307 8.24 7.99 1.02
CA VAL A 307 8.59 9.32 1.52
C VAL A 307 8.95 10.22 0.35
N ALA A 308 8.42 11.44 0.33
CA ALA A 308 8.78 12.47 -0.63
C ALA A 308 8.94 13.84 0.03
N TYR A 309 9.75 14.68 -0.57
CA TYR A 309 10.03 16.04 -0.15
C TYR A 309 9.90 16.98 -1.34
N PHE A 310 9.19 18.08 -1.16
CA PHE A 310 9.12 19.19 -2.11
C PHE A 310 9.67 20.44 -1.45
N VAL A 311 10.54 21.17 -2.15
CA VAL A 311 11.20 22.38 -1.65
C VAL A 311 10.79 23.56 -2.51
N GLN A 312 10.11 24.54 -1.93
CA GLN A 312 9.70 25.75 -2.64
C GLN A 312 9.57 26.94 -1.68
N ASN A 313 10.07 28.11 -2.09
CA ASN A 313 9.92 29.39 -1.37
C ASN A 313 10.31 29.28 0.11
N ASP A 314 11.53 28.81 0.38
CA ASP A 314 12.07 28.60 1.74
C ASP A 314 11.14 27.74 2.62
N SER A 315 10.40 26.82 2.01
CA SER A 315 9.54 25.87 2.71
C SER A 315 9.82 24.46 2.21
N VAL A 316 9.69 23.48 3.11
CA VAL A 316 9.77 22.06 2.79
C VAL A 316 8.46 21.39 3.14
N PHE A 317 7.93 20.63 2.19
CA PHE A 317 6.77 19.77 2.38
C PHE A 317 7.24 18.32 2.35
N ALA A 318 7.05 17.61 3.45
CA ALA A 318 7.32 16.19 3.56
C ALA A 318 6.01 15.40 3.46
N LEU A 319 5.95 14.43 2.54
CA LEU A 319 4.86 13.46 2.44
C LEU A 319 5.40 12.11 2.91
N ILE A 320 4.73 11.49 3.88
CA ILE A 320 5.21 10.26 4.52
C ILE A 320 4.05 9.28 4.66
N TYR A 321 4.21 8.07 4.12
CA TYR A 321 3.27 6.98 4.32
C TYR A 321 3.56 6.23 5.62
N HIS A 322 2.51 5.94 6.38
CA HIS A 322 2.56 5.15 7.60
C HIS A 322 1.68 3.91 7.43
N PRO A 323 2.27 2.69 7.45
CA PRO A 323 1.48 1.47 7.35
C PRO A 323 0.60 1.29 8.58
N GLY A 324 -0.57 0.71 8.36
CA GLY A 324 -1.50 0.35 9.42
C GLY A 324 -1.02 -0.83 10.28
N THR A 325 -1.95 -1.46 10.99
CA THR A 325 -1.63 -2.53 11.95
C THR A 325 -1.20 -3.86 11.32
N THR A 326 -1.33 -4.01 10.01
CA THR A 326 -1.01 -5.24 9.28
C THR A 326 0.49 -5.44 9.08
N GLY A 327 1.27 -4.35 9.06
CA GLY A 327 2.70 -4.35 8.79
C GLY A 327 3.08 -4.57 7.32
N PHE A 328 2.09 -4.69 6.43
CA PHE A 328 2.28 -4.66 4.98
C PHE A 328 2.07 -3.23 4.46
N ILE A 329 2.62 -2.94 3.28
CA ILE A 329 2.31 -1.69 2.57
C ILE A 329 1.10 -1.97 1.70
N SER A 330 -0.04 -1.44 2.10
CA SER A 330 -1.28 -1.61 1.35
C SER A 330 -1.59 -0.49 0.38
N PHE A 331 -0.87 0.64 0.43
CA PHE A 331 -1.25 1.83 -0.35
C PHE A 331 -0.05 2.56 -0.96
N ARG A 332 0.90 1.82 -1.56
CA ARG A 332 2.10 2.43 -2.17
C ARG A 332 1.75 3.28 -3.39
N HIS A 333 0.88 2.81 -4.27
CA HIS A 333 0.44 3.53 -5.46
C HIS A 333 -0.44 4.72 -5.11
N VAL A 334 -1.23 4.64 -4.04
CA VAL A 334 -1.87 5.84 -3.46
C VAL A 334 -0.82 6.86 -3.05
N MET A 335 0.22 6.47 -2.29
CA MET A 335 1.29 7.40 -1.92
C MET A 335 1.99 8.00 -3.15
N ILE A 336 2.31 7.18 -4.16
CA ILE A 336 2.88 7.67 -5.43
C ILE A 336 1.93 8.65 -6.12
N MET A 337 0.64 8.32 -6.22
CA MET A 337 -0.40 9.18 -6.81
C MET A 337 -0.49 10.52 -6.08
N MET A 338 -0.48 10.52 -4.74
CA MET A 338 -0.49 11.75 -3.94
C MET A 338 0.75 12.61 -4.23
N VAL A 339 1.93 12.00 -4.30
CA VAL A 339 3.19 12.68 -4.67
C VAL A 339 3.13 13.23 -6.09
N GLN A 340 2.55 12.48 -7.02
CA GLN A 340 2.39 12.90 -8.40
C GLN A 340 1.41 14.07 -8.55
N GLY A 341 0.38 14.10 -7.69
CA GLY A 341 -0.64 15.15 -7.61
C GLY A 341 -0.27 16.38 -6.77
N PHE A 342 0.82 16.31 -5.99
CA PHE A 342 1.22 17.35 -5.06
C PHE A 342 1.71 18.61 -5.77
N ARG A 343 1.24 19.77 -5.32
CA ARG A 343 1.71 21.08 -5.78
C ARG A 343 1.89 22.00 -4.57
N PRO A 344 3.10 22.54 -4.31
CA PRO A 344 3.36 23.44 -3.18
C PRO A 344 2.62 24.78 -3.29
N THR A 345 2.18 25.16 -4.49
CA THR A 345 1.40 26.36 -4.76
C THR A 345 0.37 26.09 -5.86
N ARG A 346 -0.40 27.11 -6.26
CA ARG A 346 -1.30 26.98 -7.42
C ARG A 346 -0.48 26.94 -8.72
N THR A 347 -0.33 25.75 -9.30
CA THR A 347 0.31 25.54 -10.60
C THR A 347 -0.72 25.56 -11.74
N SER A 348 -0.37 26.12 -12.90
CA SER A 348 -1.19 26.12 -14.12
C SER A 348 -0.73 25.09 -15.16
N VAL A 349 0.12 24.14 -14.76
CA VAL A 349 0.58 23.05 -15.62
C VAL A 349 -0.57 22.08 -15.80
N GLU A 350 -0.92 21.83 -17.06
CA GLU A 350 -1.89 20.81 -17.43
C GLU A 350 -1.17 19.48 -17.63
N ILE A 351 -1.77 18.40 -17.13
CA ILE A 351 -1.29 17.04 -17.37
C ILE A 351 -1.65 16.73 -18.84
N PRO A 352 -0.69 16.23 -19.65
CA PRO A 352 -0.98 15.79 -21.01
C PRO A 352 -2.13 14.78 -21.04
N GLU A 353 -2.90 14.77 -22.12
CA GLU A 353 -3.89 13.72 -22.36
C GLU A 353 -3.20 12.36 -22.57
N GLN A 354 -3.84 11.29 -22.09
CA GLN A 354 -3.40 9.92 -22.35
C GLN A 354 -3.64 9.57 -23.82
N GLU A 355 -2.69 8.90 -24.45
CA GLU A 355 -2.83 8.50 -25.85
C GLU A 355 -3.84 7.35 -25.97
N VAL A 356 -4.74 7.39 -26.96
CA VAL A 356 -5.65 6.28 -27.21
C VAL A 356 -4.92 5.21 -28.02
N LEU A 357 -4.73 4.03 -27.43
CA LEU A 357 -4.05 2.91 -28.08
C LEU A 357 -4.92 2.30 -29.20
N PRO A 358 -4.31 1.83 -30.30
CA PRO A 358 -5.06 1.19 -31.37
C PRO A 358 -5.59 -0.18 -30.93
N GLN A 359 -6.90 -0.34 -30.96
CA GLN A 359 -7.56 -1.62 -30.67
C GLN A 359 -7.14 -2.69 -31.69
N PRO A 360 -6.86 -3.94 -31.26
CA PRO A 360 -6.54 -5.02 -32.18
C PRO A 360 -7.70 -5.23 -33.16
N VAL A 361 -7.42 -5.08 -34.45
CA VAL A 361 -8.41 -5.21 -35.52
C VAL A 361 -8.92 -6.65 -35.55
N GLY A 362 -10.06 -6.93 -34.94
CA GLY A 362 -10.45 -8.32 -34.70
C GLY A 362 -11.81 -8.64 -34.10
N THR A 363 -12.76 -7.71 -34.01
CA THR A 363 -14.17 -8.06 -33.73
C THR A 363 -15.07 -7.06 -34.42
N SER A 364 -15.72 -7.50 -35.49
CA SER A 364 -16.69 -6.71 -36.23
C SER A 364 -17.93 -6.49 -35.37
N GLU A 365 -18.00 -5.39 -34.63
CA GLU A 365 -19.30 -4.87 -34.22
C GLU A 365 -19.99 -4.32 -35.48
N THR A 366 -21.04 -5.03 -35.87
CA THR A 366 -21.96 -4.59 -36.90
C THR A 366 -22.60 -3.29 -36.44
N THR A 367 -22.13 -2.16 -36.96
CA THR A 367 -22.84 -0.88 -36.85
C THR A 367 -24.22 -1.05 -37.47
N VAL A 368 -25.24 -1.22 -36.63
CA VAL A 368 -26.63 -1.12 -37.06
C VAL A 368 -26.91 0.38 -37.26
N ALA A 369 -26.95 0.80 -38.52
CA ALA A 369 -27.28 2.18 -38.88
C ALA A 369 -28.72 2.50 -38.41
N PRO A 370 -28.99 3.68 -37.81
CA PRO A 370 -30.35 4.09 -37.51
C PRO A 370 -31.09 4.41 -38.81
N THR A 371 -32.22 3.73 -39.02
CA THR A 371 -33.19 4.04 -40.09
C THR A 371 -33.78 5.43 -39.84
N SER A 372 -33.38 6.41 -40.65
CA SER A 372 -34.04 7.70 -40.74
C SER A 372 -35.44 7.50 -41.34
N SER A 373 -36.47 7.73 -40.55
CA SER A 373 -37.86 7.84 -41.01
C SER A 373 -38.17 9.33 -41.10
N GLU A 374 -38.07 9.91 -42.30
CA GLU A 374 -38.56 11.27 -42.56
C GLU A 374 -40.10 11.27 -42.52
N GLU A 375 -40.64 11.84 -41.45
CA GLU A 375 -42.05 12.23 -41.35
C GLU A 375 -42.22 13.59 -42.04
N VAL A 376 -42.76 13.57 -43.26
CA VAL A 376 -43.14 14.79 -44.01
C VAL A 376 -44.47 15.30 -43.45
N ALA A 377 -44.42 16.36 -42.66
CA ALA A 377 -45.59 17.15 -42.27
C ALA A 377 -45.68 18.45 -43.08
N THR A 378 -46.88 18.69 -43.59
CA THR A 378 -47.32 19.72 -44.55
C THR A 378 -47.61 21.07 -43.90
N THR A 379 -47.31 22.20 -44.58
CA THR A 379 -47.93 23.54 -44.38
C THR A 379 -47.58 24.39 -45.64
N THR A 380 -48.46 24.70 -46.60
CA THR A 380 -49.63 25.61 -46.74
C THR A 380 -49.32 27.13 -46.70
N GLU A 381 -49.87 27.84 -47.71
CA GLU A 381 -50.00 29.30 -47.98
C GLU A 381 -48.80 29.95 -48.69
N GLU A 382 -48.94 30.71 -49.79
CA GLU A 382 -50.03 31.57 -50.31
C GLU A 382 -50.06 31.59 -51.86
#